data_AF-A0A949ZAP6-F1
#
_entry.id   AF-A0A949ZAP6-F1
#
_cell.length_a   1.000
_cell.length_b   1.000
_cell.length_c   1.000
_cell.angle_alpha   90.00
_cell.angle_beta   90.00
_cell.angle_gamma   90.00
#
_symmetry.space_group_name_H-M   'P 1'
#
loop_
_entity.id
_entity.type
_entity.pdbx_description
1 polymer ?
#
loop_
_entity_poly.entity_id
_entity_poly.type
_entity_poly.pdbx_seq_one_letter_code
_entity_poly.pdbx_strand_id
1 'polypeptide(L)'
;MIKALRGAVDSPPGWLCVLLAEAGVALTIVPRLRWVDIYEDQAVVSGTAIQVAAGLVPYRDFDSSIAPGSLFLYAGFFKLVGGTVVHERLLTAAAMLIGVFFVWWIGNRLLSPWWAAGIALMWGVWLPVFQEYSPYHFWSVAMLLAMAAALLSARAARRPTVAFVIAGL
;
A
#
# COMPACT_ATOMS: atom_id res chain seq x y z
N MET A 1 21.74 -15.12 22.99
CA MET A 1 23.18 -15.24 22.70
C MET A 1 23.52 -14.88 21.23
N ILE A 2 22.84 -13.89 20.61
CA ILE A 2 23.08 -13.42 19.21
C ILE A 2 23.49 -11.93 19.17
N LYS A 3 23.52 -11.24 20.31
CA LYS A 3 23.81 -9.80 20.40
C LYS A 3 25.30 -9.44 20.30
N ALA A 4 26.22 -10.43 20.33
CA ALA A 4 27.63 -10.19 20.64
C ALA A 4 28.59 -10.18 19.43
N LEU A 5 28.12 -10.32 18.19
CA LEU A 5 28.99 -10.39 17.00
C LEU A 5 28.69 -9.32 15.93
N ARG A 6 28.06 -8.19 16.30
CA ARG A 6 27.99 -7.04 15.39
C ARG A 6 29.21 -6.15 15.60
N GLY A 7 30.25 -6.40 14.81
CA GLY A 7 31.31 -5.41 14.60
C GLY A 7 30.70 -4.09 14.14
N ALA A 8 31.30 -2.99 14.61
CA ALA A 8 30.84 -1.61 14.45
C ALA A 8 30.97 -1.10 13.00
N VAL A 9 30.23 -1.69 12.07
CA VAL A 9 29.78 -0.94 10.90
C VAL A 9 28.57 -0.17 11.37
N ASP A 10 28.68 1.15 11.44
CA ASP A 10 27.56 2.03 11.73
C ASP A 10 26.42 1.70 10.78
N SER A 11 25.44 0.96 11.27
CA SER A 11 24.27 0.63 10.48
C SER A 11 23.53 1.94 10.26
N PRO A 12 23.24 2.34 9.01
CA PRO A 12 22.52 3.56 8.76
C PRO A 12 21.19 3.52 9.52
N PRO A 13 20.68 4.70 9.90
CA PRO A 13 19.45 4.75 10.65
C PRO A 13 18.33 4.13 9.81
N GLY A 14 17.47 3.32 10.44
CA GLY A 14 16.47 2.53 9.71
C GLY A 14 15.55 3.36 8.81
N TRP A 15 15.31 4.63 9.16
CA TRP A 15 14.54 5.56 8.33
C TRP A 15 15.18 5.80 6.95
N LEU A 16 16.51 5.81 6.86
CA LEU A 16 17.21 5.96 5.58
C LEU A 16 17.02 4.71 4.72
N CYS A 17 17.10 3.52 5.33
CA CYS A 17 16.90 2.26 4.62
C CYS A 17 15.50 2.15 3.99
N VAL A 18 14.44 2.55 4.71
CA VAL A 18 13.08 2.52 4.16
C VAL A 18 12.90 3.57 3.07
N LEU A 19 13.43 4.80 3.24
CA LEU A 19 13.35 5.82 2.19
C LEU A 19 14.04 5.39 0.90
N LEU A 20 15.18 4.69 1.00
CA LEU A 20 15.87 4.15 -0.17
C LEU A 20 15.05 3.04 -0.86
N ALA A 21 14.40 2.17 -0.07
CA ALA A 21 13.52 1.14 -0.62
C ALA A 21 12.32 1.77 -1.34
N GLU A 22 11.61 2.70 -0.69
CA GLU A 22 10.49 3.45 -1.26
C GLU A 22 10.89 4.19 -2.53
N ALA A 23 12.03 4.89 -2.52
CA ALA A 23 12.54 5.61 -3.69
C ALA A 23 12.84 4.65 -4.86
N GLY A 24 13.46 3.51 -4.57
CA GLY A 24 13.72 2.46 -5.56
C GLY A 24 12.43 1.93 -6.19
N VAL A 25 11.39 1.69 -5.37
CA VAL A 25 10.08 1.25 -5.85
C VAL A 25 9.39 2.34 -6.66
N ALA A 26 9.38 3.59 -6.17
CA ALA A 26 8.79 4.73 -6.87
C ALA A 26 9.39 4.92 -8.27
N LEU A 27 10.71 4.74 -8.43
CA LEU A 27 11.37 4.81 -9.74
C LEU A 27 10.85 3.75 -10.74
N THR A 28 10.36 2.60 -10.26
CA THR A 28 9.75 1.58 -11.11
C THR A 28 8.27 1.85 -11.43
N ILE A 29 7.58 2.63 -10.59
CA ILE A 29 6.18 3.02 -10.78
C ILE A 29 6.07 4.22 -11.72
N VAL A 30 6.92 5.24 -11.54
CA VAL A 30 6.82 6.54 -12.24
C VAL A 30 6.68 6.41 -13.77
N PRO A 31 7.48 5.58 -14.46
CA PRO A 31 7.33 5.40 -15.90
C PRO A 31 5.91 4.97 -16.24
N ARG A 32 5.34 4.03 -15.48
CA ARG A 32 4.03 3.40 -15.72
C ARG A 32 2.82 4.31 -15.43
N LEU A 33 3.03 5.43 -14.76
CA LEU A 33 1.98 6.44 -14.56
C LEU A 33 1.52 7.11 -15.87
N ARG A 34 2.34 7.09 -16.92
CA ARG A 34 2.14 7.91 -18.14
C ARG A 34 1.87 7.14 -19.45
N TRP A 35 1.80 5.81 -19.45
CA TRP A 35 1.63 5.02 -20.69
C TRP A 35 0.19 4.69 -21.06
N VAL A 36 -0.03 4.54 -22.37
CA VAL A 36 -1.26 4.30 -23.15
C VAL A 36 -1.84 2.89 -22.95
N ASP A 37 -1.44 2.16 -21.92
CA ASP A 37 -2.03 0.84 -21.65
C ASP A 37 -3.31 1.05 -20.83
N ILE A 38 -4.45 1.01 -21.51
CA ILE A 38 -5.76 0.92 -20.86
C ILE A 38 -6.00 -0.57 -20.60
N TYR A 39 -5.90 -0.96 -19.33
CA TYR A 39 -6.24 -2.33 -18.91
C TYR A 39 -7.73 -2.44 -18.65
N GLU A 40 -8.35 -3.57 -19.02
CA GLU A 40 -9.80 -3.78 -18.91
C GLU A 40 -10.28 -3.61 -17.46
N ASP A 41 -9.56 -4.20 -16.51
CA ASP A 41 -9.83 -4.14 -15.07
C ASP A 41 -9.76 -2.72 -14.49
N GLN A 42 -8.91 -1.86 -15.07
CA GLN A 42 -8.73 -0.48 -14.65
C GLN A 42 -10.02 0.35 -14.88
N ALA A 43 -10.71 0.08 -15.99
CA ALA A 43 -11.97 0.73 -16.31
C ALA A 43 -13.10 0.34 -15.35
N VAL A 44 -13.06 -0.87 -14.77
CA VAL A 44 -14.08 -1.34 -13.83
C VAL A 44 -14.04 -0.52 -12.54
N VAL A 45 -12.86 -0.35 -11.95
CA VAL A 45 -12.70 0.44 -10.71
C VAL A 45 -12.98 1.92 -10.95
N SER A 46 -12.41 2.51 -12.00
CA SER A 46 -12.65 3.92 -12.30
C SER A 46 -14.11 4.21 -12.65
N GLY A 47 -14.73 3.38 -13.48
CA GLY A 47 -16.14 3.54 -13.90
C GLY A 47 -17.11 3.41 -12.72
N THR A 48 -16.90 2.44 -11.84
CA THR A 48 -17.73 2.27 -10.63
C THR A 48 -17.47 3.39 -9.60
N ALA A 49 -16.22 3.81 -9.42
CA ALA A 49 -15.89 4.94 -8.54
C ALA A 49 -16.47 6.27 -9.03
N ILE A 50 -16.54 6.50 -10.35
CA ILE A 50 -17.20 7.68 -10.94
C ILE A 50 -18.70 7.68 -10.63
N GLN A 51 -19.36 6.52 -10.70
CA GLN A 51 -20.77 6.38 -10.31
C GLN A 51 -20.99 6.72 -8.82
N VAL A 52 -20.11 6.22 -7.94
CA VAL A 52 -20.15 6.58 -6.51
C VAL A 52 -19.88 8.07 -6.31
N ALA A 53 -18.94 8.65 -7.07
CA ALA A 53 -18.67 10.08 -7.03
C ALA A 53 -19.89 10.91 -7.45
N ALA A 54 -20.70 10.41 -8.40
CA ALA A 54 -21.97 11.00 -8.81
C ALA A 54 -23.11 10.81 -7.80
N GLY A 55 -22.88 10.09 -6.69
CA GLY A 55 -23.85 9.91 -5.60
C GLY A 55 -24.64 8.60 -5.65
N LEU A 56 -24.30 7.69 -6.56
CA LEU A 56 -24.88 6.34 -6.58
C LEU A 56 -24.27 5.46 -5.48
N VAL A 57 -25.08 4.59 -4.90
CA VAL A 57 -24.68 3.68 -3.81
C VAL A 57 -24.43 2.28 -4.38
N PRO A 58 -23.21 1.72 -4.23
CA PRO A 58 -22.90 0.35 -4.68
C PRO A 58 -23.86 -0.67 -4.07
N TYR A 59 -24.22 -1.71 -4.83
CA TYR A 59 -25.18 -2.77 -4.47
C TYR A 59 -26.64 -2.35 -4.33
N ARG A 60 -26.93 -1.05 -4.23
CA ARG A 60 -28.30 -0.51 -4.21
C ARG A 60 -28.70 0.02 -5.57
N ASP A 61 -27.88 0.88 -6.14
CA ASP A 61 -28.19 1.61 -7.38
C ASP A 61 -27.52 0.95 -8.61
N PHE A 62 -26.46 0.16 -8.39
CA PHE A 62 -25.77 -0.63 -9.41
C PHE A 62 -25.06 -1.83 -8.78
N ASP A 63 -24.86 -2.89 -9.57
CA ASP A 63 -24.12 -4.08 -9.13
C ASP A 63 -22.61 -3.86 -9.20
N SER A 64 -21.87 -4.43 -8.24
CA SER A 64 -20.41 -4.30 -8.20
C SER A 64 -19.74 -5.51 -7.56
N SER A 65 -18.74 -6.07 -8.25
CA SER A 65 -17.87 -7.11 -7.68
C SER A 65 -16.76 -6.56 -6.78
N ILE A 66 -16.65 -5.22 -6.63
CA ILE A 66 -15.56 -4.56 -5.93
C ILE A 66 -15.99 -4.20 -4.51
N ALA A 67 -15.13 -4.51 -3.53
CA ALA A 67 -15.41 -4.20 -2.13
C ALA A 67 -15.71 -2.69 -1.94
N PRO A 68 -16.84 -2.33 -1.29
CA PRO A 68 -17.33 -0.95 -1.30
C PRO A 68 -16.36 0.06 -0.66
N GLY A 69 -15.57 -0.36 0.33
CA GLY A 69 -14.56 0.50 0.94
C GLY A 69 -13.54 1.05 -0.07
N SER A 70 -13.12 0.23 -1.05
CA SER A 70 -12.23 0.70 -2.11
C SER A 70 -12.94 1.65 -3.06
N LEU A 71 -14.20 1.39 -3.44
CA LEU A 71 -14.98 2.30 -4.29
C LEU A 71 -15.15 3.68 -3.66
N PHE A 72 -15.47 3.74 -2.36
CA PHE A 72 -15.60 5.01 -1.65
C PHE A 72 -14.26 5.75 -1.55
N LEU A 73 -13.15 5.04 -1.37
CA LEU A 73 -11.82 5.62 -1.36
C LEU A 73 -11.48 6.30 -2.70
N TYR A 74 -11.66 5.58 -3.82
CA TYR A 74 -11.42 6.13 -5.15
C TYR A 74 -12.40 7.25 -5.50
N ALA A 75 -13.68 7.11 -5.18
CA ALA A 75 -14.68 8.14 -5.43
C ALA A 75 -14.42 9.42 -4.65
N GLY A 76 -14.04 9.30 -3.37
CA GLY A 76 -13.62 10.43 -2.54
C GLY A 76 -12.39 11.12 -3.13
N PHE A 77 -11.38 10.34 -3.54
CA PHE A 77 -10.20 10.89 -4.18
C PHE A 77 -10.52 11.61 -5.51
N PHE A 78 -11.36 11.01 -6.36
CA PHE A 78 -11.81 11.62 -7.61
C PHE A 78 -12.61 12.90 -7.41
N LYS A 79 -13.37 13.03 -6.33
CA LYS A 79 -14.01 14.32 -5.97
C LYS A 79 -12.99 15.41 -5.62
N LEU A 80 -11.84 15.03 -5.05
CA LEU A 80 -10.82 15.97 -4.62
C LEU A 80 -9.91 16.45 -5.77
N VAL A 81 -9.50 15.53 -6.65
CA VAL A 81 -8.49 15.82 -7.68
C VAL A 81 -8.97 15.60 -9.12
N GLY A 82 -10.16 15.03 -9.30
CA GLY A 82 -10.73 14.65 -10.60
C GLY A 82 -10.63 13.14 -10.88
N GLY A 83 -11.53 12.62 -11.73
CA GLY A 83 -11.57 11.20 -12.13
C GLY A 83 -10.81 10.94 -13.43
N THR A 84 -9.48 10.81 -13.36
CA THR A 84 -8.66 10.41 -14.51
C THR A 84 -7.89 9.13 -14.20
N VAL A 85 -7.48 8.40 -15.24
CA VAL A 85 -6.63 7.20 -15.11
C VAL A 85 -5.33 7.52 -14.36
N VAL A 86 -4.76 8.71 -14.55
CA VAL A 86 -3.55 9.14 -13.84
C VAL A 86 -3.81 9.26 -12.34
N HIS A 87 -4.94 9.85 -11.95
CA HIS A 87 -5.32 9.96 -10.54
C HIS A 87 -5.54 8.59 -9.91
N GLU A 88 -6.20 7.68 -10.62
CA GLU A 88 -6.36 6.30 -10.16
C GLU A 88 -5.00 5.64 -9.90
N ARG A 89 -4.07 5.72 -10.86
CA ARG A 89 -2.72 5.15 -10.75
C ARG A 89 -1.91 5.78 -9.62
N LEU A 90 -2.05 7.08 -9.37
CA LEU A 90 -1.41 7.74 -8.24
C LEU A 90 -1.91 7.17 -6.91
N LEU A 91 -3.22 6.95 -6.79
CA LEU A 91 -3.80 6.37 -5.57
C LEU A 91 -3.38 4.90 -5.39
N THR A 92 -3.29 4.14 -6.48
CA THR A 92 -2.76 2.77 -6.48
C THR A 92 -1.28 2.73 -6.09
N ALA A 93 -0.48 3.65 -6.63
CA ALA A 93 0.93 3.80 -6.29
C ALA A 93 1.11 4.09 -4.79
N ALA A 94 0.24 4.93 -4.21
CA ALA A 94 0.24 5.16 -2.77
C ALA A 94 0.01 3.88 -1.98
N ALA A 95 -0.94 3.02 -2.40
CA ALA A 95 -1.17 1.73 -1.76
C ALA A 95 0.07 0.81 -1.82
N MET A 96 0.76 0.76 -2.96
CA MET A 96 1.99 -0.02 -3.14
C MET A 96 3.09 0.47 -2.18
N LEU A 97 3.35 1.78 -2.14
CA LEU A 97 4.35 2.38 -1.26
C LEU A 97 4.00 2.15 0.23
N ILE A 98 2.74 2.32 0.61
CA ILE A 98 2.28 1.99 1.98
C ILE A 98 2.55 0.52 2.30
N GLY A 99 2.30 -0.39 1.36
CA GLY A 99 2.63 -1.81 1.50
C GLY A 99 4.13 -2.04 1.73
N VAL A 100 4.99 -1.39 0.93
CA VAL A 100 6.46 -1.50 1.03
C VAL A 100 6.94 -1.05 2.40
N PHE A 101 6.42 0.10 2.87
CA PHE A 101 6.69 0.62 4.20
C PHE A 101 6.34 -0.41 5.28
N PHE A 102 5.17 -1.04 5.22
CA PHE A 102 4.78 -2.03 6.23
C PHE A 102 5.58 -3.33 6.13
N VAL A 103 5.94 -3.79 4.94
CA VAL A 103 6.86 -4.94 4.77
C VAL A 103 8.21 -4.62 5.44
N TRP A 104 8.78 -3.45 5.17
CA TRP A 104 10.00 -3.00 5.84
C TRP A 104 9.82 -2.93 7.36
N TRP A 105 8.74 -2.30 7.83
CA TRP A 105 8.49 -2.09 9.25
C TRP A 105 8.41 -3.41 10.00
N ILE A 106 7.67 -4.38 9.45
CA ILE A 106 7.53 -5.73 10.02
C ILE A 106 8.88 -6.46 9.98
N GLY A 107 9.55 -6.43 8.83
CA GLY A 107 10.86 -7.05 8.65
C GLY A 107 11.92 -6.49 9.61
N ASN A 108 11.90 -5.19 9.88
CA ASN A 108 12.85 -4.51 10.76
C ASN A 108 12.65 -4.87 12.25
N ARG A 109 11.56 -5.56 12.61
CA ARG A 109 11.37 -6.16 13.94
C ARG A 109 12.06 -7.53 14.06
N LEU A 110 12.41 -8.16 12.94
CA LEU A 110 12.93 -9.53 12.88
C LEU A 110 14.37 -9.61 12.36
N LEU A 111 14.77 -8.68 11.49
CA LEU A 111 16.01 -8.68 10.73
C LEU A 111 16.82 -7.40 10.98
N SER A 112 18.01 -7.28 10.38
CA SER A 112 18.70 -5.99 10.33
C SER A 112 17.97 -5.02 9.38
N PRO A 113 18.12 -3.69 9.56
CA PRO A 113 17.46 -2.70 8.71
C PRO A 113 17.75 -2.88 7.21
N TRP A 114 18.96 -3.31 6.86
CA TRP A 114 19.36 -3.59 5.48
C TRP A 114 18.61 -4.77 4.86
N TRP A 115 18.50 -5.88 5.59
CA TRP A 115 17.76 -7.05 5.12
C TRP A 115 16.27 -6.75 4.99
N ALA A 116 15.70 -6.03 5.96
CA ALA A 116 14.32 -5.58 5.90
C ALA A 116 14.05 -4.69 4.67
N ALA A 117 14.96 -3.73 4.39
CA ALA A 117 14.83 -2.85 3.23
C ALA A 117 15.05 -3.59 1.90
N GLY A 118 15.99 -4.54 1.84
CA GLY A 118 16.19 -5.37 0.66
C GLY A 118 14.96 -6.21 0.32
N ILE A 119 14.32 -6.83 1.33
CA ILE A 119 13.07 -7.58 1.15
C ILE A 119 11.94 -6.65 0.71
N ALA A 120 11.77 -5.50 1.36
CA ALA A 120 10.74 -4.53 1.02
C ALA A 120 10.91 -3.98 -0.40
N LEU A 121 12.14 -3.65 -0.79
CA LEU A 121 12.48 -3.23 -2.15
C LEU A 121 12.17 -4.34 -3.15
N MET A 122 12.65 -5.57 -2.91
CA MET A 122 12.47 -6.70 -3.82
C MET A 122 10.99 -7.05 -4.02
N TRP A 123 10.19 -6.99 -2.96
CA TRP A 123 8.74 -7.13 -3.02
C TRP A 123 8.10 -5.97 -3.80
N GLY A 124 8.50 -4.73 -3.48
CA GLY A 124 7.92 -3.52 -4.05
C GLY A 124 8.19 -3.34 -5.54
N VAL A 125 9.41 -3.64 -6.03
CA VAL A 125 9.74 -3.51 -7.48
C VAL A 125 8.98 -4.50 -8.35
N TRP A 126 8.45 -5.57 -7.74
CA TRP A 126 7.65 -6.57 -8.43
C TRP A 126 6.18 -6.15 -8.56
N LEU A 127 5.66 -5.31 -7.65
CA LEU A 127 4.25 -4.89 -7.65
C LEU A 127 3.79 -4.23 -8.94
N PRO A 128 4.56 -3.34 -9.61
CA PRO A 128 4.08 -2.68 -10.81
C PRO A 128 3.97 -3.60 -12.03
N VAL A 129 4.50 -4.83 -11.96
CA VAL A 129 4.20 -5.88 -12.95
C VAL A 129 2.72 -6.27 -12.91
N PHE A 130 2.10 -6.15 -11.73
CA PHE A 130 0.69 -6.49 -11.48
C PHE A 130 -0.22 -5.26 -11.58
N GLN A 131 0.25 -4.13 -12.08
CA GLN A 131 -0.57 -2.91 -12.16
C GLN A 131 -1.81 -3.06 -13.04
N GLU A 132 -1.82 -4.09 -13.90
CA GLU A 132 -2.95 -4.44 -14.78
C GLU A 132 -4.12 -4.99 -13.97
N TYR A 133 -3.86 -5.55 -12.78
CA TYR A 133 -4.89 -5.98 -11.86
C TYR A 133 -5.57 -4.78 -11.21
N SER A 134 -6.87 -4.94 -10.99
CA SER A 134 -7.70 -3.89 -10.39
C SER A 134 -7.10 -3.31 -9.11
N PRO A 135 -7.03 -1.97 -8.97
CA PRO A 135 -6.35 -1.30 -7.88
C PRO A 135 -6.70 -1.69 -6.43
N TYR A 136 -7.92 -2.19 -6.22
CA TYR A 136 -8.38 -2.60 -4.89
C TYR A 136 -7.54 -3.74 -4.29
N HIS A 137 -6.88 -4.54 -5.13
CA HIS A 137 -5.98 -5.60 -4.68
C HIS A 137 -4.82 -5.05 -3.83
N PHE A 138 -4.19 -3.96 -4.26
CA PHE A 138 -3.07 -3.35 -3.53
C PHE A 138 -3.50 -2.78 -2.18
N TRP A 139 -4.67 -2.14 -2.13
CA TRP A 139 -5.24 -1.63 -0.89
C TRP A 139 -5.53 -2.74 0.12
N SER A 140 -6.10 -3.86 -0.34
CA SER A 140 -6.38 -5.00 0.56
C SER A 140 -5.10 -5.54 1.21
N VAL A 141 -4.02 -5.68 0.43
CA VAL A 141 -2.72 -6.14 0.94
C VAL A 141 -2.09 -5.11 1.87
N ALA A 142 -2.10 -3.83 1.50
CA ALA A 142 -1.58 -2.76 2.34
C ALA A 142 -2.30 -2.67 3.70
N MET A 143 -3.63 -2.82 3.71
CA MET A 143 -4.42 -2.82 4.95
C MET A 143 -4.17 -4.07 5.81
N LEU A 144 -4.01 -5.25 5.20
CA LEU A 144 -3.63 -6.47 5.94
C LEU A 144 -2.24 -6.33 6.58
N LEU A 145 -1.29 -5.72 5.87
CA LEU A 145 0.05 -5.44 6.42
C LEU A 145 0.00 -4.40 7.53
N ALA A 146 -0.84 -3.35 7.39
CA ALA A 146 -1.07 -2.36 8.43
C ALA A 146 -1.67 -2.99 9.70
N MET A 147 -2.66 -3.87 9.53
CA MET A 147 -3.27 -4.64 10.62
C MET A 147 -2.23 -5.51 11.33
N ALA A 148 -1.40 -6.25 10.58
CA ALA A 148 -0.32 -7.05 11.15
C ALA A 148 0.68 -6.18 11.93
N ALA A 149 1.06 -5.02 11.39
CA ALA A 149 1.94 -4.06 12.06
C ALA A 149 1.33 -3.50 13.35
N ALA A 150 0.04 -3.20 13.35
CA ALA A 150 -0.70 -2.76 14.54
C ALA A 150 -0.69 -3.85 15.63
N LEU A 151 -1.05 -5.09 15.27
CA LEU A 151 -1.06 -6.22 16.21
C LEU A 151 0.33 -6.54 16.78
N LEU A 152 1.38 -6.44 15.96
CA LEU A 152 2.76 -6.57 16.42
C LEU A 152 3.16 -5.44 17.38
N SER A 153 2.64 -4.23 17.18
CA SER A 153 2.86 -3.10 18.09
C SER A 153 2.12 -3.26 19.41
N ALA A 154 0.93 -3.86 19.39
CA ALA A 154 0.12 -4.11 20.58
C ALA A 154 0.87 -4.92 21.65
N ARG A 155 1.71 -5.87 21.23
CA ARG A 155 2.54 -6.70 22.13
C ARG A 155 3.48 -5.89 23.02
N ALA A 156 3.92 -4.72 22.57
CA ALA A 156 4.86 -3.86 23.29
C ALA A 156 4.18 -2.62 23.90
N ALA A 157 2.89 -2.42 23.64
CA ALA A 157 2.18 -1.21 24.04
C ALA A 157 1.66 -1.31 25.48
N ARG A 158 1.77 -0.21 26.24
CA ARG A 158 1.13 -0.08 27.56
C ARG A 158 -0.40 -0.11 27.49
N ARG A 159 -0.98 0.25 26.33
CA ARG A 159 -2.43 0.30 26.07
C ARG A 159 -2.71 -0.34 24.68
N PRO A 160 -2.89 -1.65 24.60
CA PRO A 160 -3.02 -2.36 23.32
C PRO A 160 -4.36 -2.09 22.60
N THR A 161 -5.36 -1.56 23.30
CA THR A 161 -6.71 -1.29 22.74
C THR A 161 -6.69 -0.46 21.47
N VAL A 162 -5.84 0.57 21.39
CA VAL A 162 -5.74 1.42 20.18
C VAL A 162 -5.23 0.60 18.99
N ALA A 163 -4.28 -0.30 19.22
CA ALA A 163 -3.74 -1.15 18.18
C ALA A 163 -4.76 -2.21 17.72
N PHE A 164 -5.62 -2.71 18.62
CA PHE A 164 -6.74 -3.58 18.24
C PHE A 164 -7.77 -2.84 17.39
N VAL A 165 -8.16 -1.63 17.79
CA VAL A 165 -9.09 -0.79 16.99
C VAL A 165 -8.52 -0.51 15.59
N ILE A 166 -7.24 -0.15 15.47
CA ILE A 166 -6.59 0.06 14.17
C ILE A 166 -6.54 -1.25 13.35
N ALA A 167 -6.40 -2.38 14.02
CA ALA A 167 -6.45 -3.70 13.41
C ALA A 167 -7.88 -4.18 13.07
N GLY A 168 -8.92 -3.43 13.44
CA GLY A 168 -10.32 -3.81 13.23
C GLY A 168 -10.82 -4.91 14.19
N LEU A 169 -10.22 -5.04 15.37
CA LEU A 169 -10.62 -5.94 16.47
C LEU A 169 -11.14 -5.16 17.67
#